data_AF-A0A401YW16-F1
#
_entry.id   AF-A0A401YW16-F1
#
_cell.length_a   1.000
_cell.length_b   1.000
_cell.length_c   1.000
_cell.angle_alpha   90.00
_cell.angle_beta   90.00
_cell.angle_gamma   90.00
#
_symmetry.space_group_name_H-M   'P 1'
#
loop_
_entity.id
_entity.type
_entity.pdbx_description
1 polymer ?
#
loop_
_entity_poly.entity_id
_entity_poly.type
_entity_poly.pdbx_seq_one_letter_code
_entity_poly.pdbx_strand_id
1 'polypeptide(L)'
;MADPMPAAAPDGEDRRPLGELVPAPDRVMRIAEMVRRLMEELRDAPLDEPGRGRVRAVYERSLPELRRSLAPDLYAELERLAAPFAGPDAPSMAELRIVHAQLVGWLEGLWGGIRLTLTARPGGAEIGPPRPVSDDGDDGSYL
;
A
#
# COMPACT_ATOMS: atom_id res chain seq x y z
N MET A 1 9.75 -8.01 41.31
CA MET A 1 9.70 -6.81 40.45
C MET A 1 10.34 -7.21 39.13
N ALA A 2 9.53 -7.63 38.16
CA ALA A 2 10.03 -7.90 36.81
C ALA A 2 9.99 -6.58 36.04
N ASP A 3 11.14 -6.14 35.52
CA ASP A 3 11.20 -5.03 34.58
C ASP A 3 10.36 -5.36 33.34
N PRO A 4 9.51 -4.44 32.85
CA PRO A 4 8.84 -4.64 31.58
C PRO A 4 9.88 -4.53 30.47
N MET A 5 10.02 -5.60 29.67
CA MET A 5 10.77 -5.52 28.41
C MET A 5 10.17 -4.41 27.54
N PRO A 6 11.01 -3.56 26.90
CA PRO A 6 10.52 -2.61 25.93
C PRO A 6 9.87 -3.40 24.79
N ALA A 7 8.59 -3.10 24.52
CA ALA A 7 7.93 -3.54 23.32
C ALA A 7 8.80 -3.14 22.12
N ALA A 8 9.26 -4.13 21.35
CA ALA A 8 9.89 -3.88 20.08
C ALA A 8 8.92 -3.03 19.25
N ALA A 9 9.26 -1.76 19.04
CA ALA A 9 8.58 -0.95 18.05
C ALA A 9 8.69 -1.71 16.71
N PRO A 10 7.61 -1.80 15.92
CA PRO A 10 7.70 -2.43 14.60
C PRO A 10 8.82 -1.74 13.83
N ASP A 11 9.78 -2.52 13.36
CA ASP A 11 10.93 -2.06 12.60
C ASP A 11 10.47 -1.11 11.47
N GLY A 12 10.99 0.11 11.55
CA GLY A 12 10.99 1.15 10.52
C GLY A 12 9.80 1.16 9.56
N GLU A 13 8.78 1.96 9.88
CA GLU A 13 7.94 2.56 8.82
C GLU A 13 8.86 3.09 7.73
N ASP A 14 8.73 2.52 6.54
CA ASP A 14 9.50 2.89 5.37
C ASP A 14 9.17 4.33 4.99
N ARG A 15 9.99 5.26 5.49
CA ARG A 15 9.82 6.72 5.37
C ARG A 15 10.16 7.24 3.98
N ARG A 16 10.35 6.37 2.99
CA ARG A 16 10.57 6.77 1.59
C ARG A 16 9.35 7.53 1.06
N PRO A 17 9.54 8.59 0.28
CA PRO A 17 8.44 9.27 -0.38
C PRO A 17 7.71 8.32 -1.35
N LEU A 18 6.41 8.54 -1.55
CA LEU A 18 5.56 7.70 -2.41
C LEU A 18 6.18 7.45 -3.79
N GLY A 19 6.80 8.47 -4.40
CA GLY A 19 7.41 8.33 -5.73
C GLY A 19 8.60 7.37 -5.79
N GLU A 20 9.28 7.12 -4.66
CA GLU A 20 10.35 6.12 -4.58
C GLU A 20 9.79 4.70 -4.38
N LEU A 21 8.70 4.57 -3.62
CA LEU A 21 8.00 3.30 -3.38
C LEU A 21 7.23 2.82 -4.60
N VAL A 22 6.50 3.74 -5.24
CA VAL A 22 5.61 3.48 -6.36
C VAL A 22 5.83 4.54 -7.44
N PRO A 23 6.82 4.35 -8.33
CA PRO A 23 7.13 5.31 -9.39
C PRO A 23 5.98 5.57 -10.38
N ALA A 24 5.07 4.61 -10.54
CA ALA A 24 3.91 4.71 -11.45
C ALA A 24 2.59 4.33 -10.73
N PRO A 25 2.09 5.20 -9.83
CA PRO A 25 0.95 4.88 -8.96
C PRO A 25 -0.35 4.66 -9.75
N ASP A 26 -0.57 5.43 -10.82
CA ASP A 26 -1.72 5.28 -11.71
C ASP A 26 -1.75 3.90 -12.40
N ARG A 27 -0.59 3.38 -12.79
CA ARG A 27 -0.47 2.05 -13.42
C ARG A 27 -0.78 0.95 -12.43
N VAL A 28 -0.26 1.04 -11.20
CA VAL A 28 -0.58 0.08 -10.13
C VAL A 28 -2.08 0.07 -9.85
N MET A 29 -2.72 1.25 -9.76
CA MET A 29 -4.16 1.36 -9.54
C MET A 29 -4.98 0.73 -10.67
N ARG A 30 -4.60 0.95 -11.94
CA ARG A 30 -5.25 0.29 -13.08
C ARG A 30 -5.14 -1.23 -13.03
N ILE A 31 -3.96 -1.76 -12.67
CA ILE A 31 -3.74 -3.21 -12.54
C ILE A 31 -4.57 -3.77 -11.37
N ALA A 32 -4.59 -3.08 -10.23
CA ALA A 32 -5.35 -3.50 -9.05
C ALA A 32 -6.85 -3.62 -9.37
N GLU A 33 -7.44 -2.63 -10.05
CA GLU A 33 -8.84 -2.68 -10.47
C GLU A 33 -9.09 -3.81 -11.47
N MET A 34 -8.21 -4.00 -12.46
CA MET A 34 -8.33 -5.10 -13.42
C MET A 34 -8.35 -6.47 -12.73
N VAL A 35 -7.42 -6.72 -11.81
CA VAL A 35 -7.32 -8.00 -11.08
C VAL A 35 -8.53 -8.20 -10.18
N ARG A 36 -9.00 -7.14 -9.48
CA ARG A 36 -10.23 -7.19 -8.68
C ARG A 36 -11.45 -7.55 -9.53
N ARG A 37 -11.63 -6.92 -10.70
CA ARG A 37 -12.74 -7.25 -11.61
C ARG A 37 -12.70 -8.70 -12.09
N LEU A 38 -11.53 -9.23 -12.41
CA LEU A 38 -11.39 -10.65 -12.77
C LEU A 38 -11.70 -11.57 -11.58
N MET A 39 -11.31 -11.18 -10.37
CA MET A 39 -11.62 -11.93 -9.16
C MET A 39 -13.12 -11.97 -8.87
N GLU A 40 -13.83 -10.87 -9.09
CA GLU A 40 -15.30 -10.78 -9.02
C GLU A 40 -15.94 -11.71 -10.06
N GLU A 41 -15.51 -11.63 -11.32
CA GLU A 41 -16.02 -12.50 -12.39
C GLU A 41 -15.84 -13.99 -12.07
N LEU A 42 -14.66 -14.37 -11.54
CA LEU A 42 -14.40 -15.73 -11.11
C LEU A 42 -15.37 -16.19 -10.01
N ARG A 43 -15.90 -15.29 -9.16
CA ARG A 43 -16.88 -15.63 -8.13
C ARG A 43 -18.28 -15.78 -8.71
N ASP A 44 -18.64 -14.93 -9.65
CA ASP A 44 -20.01 -14.82 -10.15
C ASP A 44 -20.34 -15.86 -11.22
N ALA A 45 -19.37 -16.24 -12.06
CA ALA A 45 -19.57 -17.20 -13.13
C ALA A 45 -18.47 -18.29 -13.20
N PRO A 46 -18.83 -19.58 -13.36
CA PRO A 46 -17.85 -20.62 -13.61
C PRO A 46 -17.26 -20.51 -15.02
N LEU A 47 -15.93 -20.61 -15.13
CA LEU A 47 -15.21 -20.61 -16.40
C LEU A 47 -14.82 -22.03 -16.84
N ASP A 48 -14.86 -22.24 -18.15
CA ASP A 48 -14.31 -23.42 -18.81
C ASP A 48 -12.77 -23.42 -18.83
N GLU A 49 -12.16 -24.53 -19.27
CA GLU A 49 -10.69 -24.69 -19.32
C GLU A 49 -10.01 -23.53 -20.07
N PRO A 50 -10.44 -23.14 -21.30
CA PRO A 50 -9.85 -22.02 -22.01
C PRO A 50 -10.02 -20.69 -21.27
N GLY A 51 -11.18 -20.44 -20.65
CA GLY A 51 -11.41 -19.26 -19.82
C GLY A 51 -10.42 -19.17 -18.65
N ARG A 52 -10.23 -20.27 -17.93
CA ARG A 52 -9.25 -20.34 -16.82
C ARG A 52 -7.83 -20.13 -17.29
N GLY A 53 -7.46 -20.69 -18.45
CA GLY A 53 -6.16 -20.44 -19.09
C GLY A 53 -5.93 -18.95 -19.43
N ARG A 54 -6.96 -18.25 -19.91
CA ARG A 54 -6.88 -16.80 -20.17
C ARG A 54 -6.67 -16.00 -18.88
N VAL A 55 -7.39 -16.33 -17.81
CA VAL A 55 -7.28 -15.64 -16.53
C VAL A 55 -5.90 -15.86 -15.90
N ARG A 56 -5.38 -17.10 -15.95
CA ARG A 56 -3.97 -17.40 -15.59
C ARG A 56 -2.99 -16.48 -16.31
N ALA A 57 -3.12 -16.38 -17.64
CA ALA A 57 -2.21 -15.56 -18.44
C ALA A 57 -2.33 -14.06 -18.11
N VAL A 58 -3.50 -13.57 -17.71
CA VAL A 58 -3.64 -12.18 -17.23
C VAL A 58 -2.89 -11.98 -15.91
N TYR A 59 -3.03 -12.89 -14.96
CA TYR A 59 -2.29 -12.85 -13.69
C TYR A 59 -0.77 -12.88 -13.93
N GLU A 60 -0.28 -13.82 -14.75
CA GLU A 60 1.16 -13.93 -15.03
C GLU A 60 1.72 -12.69 -15.74
N ARG A 61 0.92 -12.03 -16.58
CA ARG A 61 1.31 -10.75 -17.22
C ARG A 61 1.22 -9.54 -16.28
N SER A 62 0.41 -9.58 -15.24
CA SER A 62 0.27 -8.43 -14.33
C SER A 62 1.49 -8.28 -13.42
N LEU A 63 2.14 -9.38 -13.01
CA LEU A 63 3.31 -9.35 -12.13
C LEU A 63 4.50 -8.57 -12.73
N PRO A 64 4.92 -8.79 -14.00
CA PRO A 64 5.96 -7.96 -14.62
C PRO A 64 5.57 -6.48 -14.78
N GLU A 65 4.28 -6.17 -14.96
CA GLU A 65 3.84 -4.76 -15.01
C GLU A 65 3.93 -4.09 -13.64
N LEU A 66 3.63 -4.83 -12.57
CA LEU A 66 3.83 -4.36 -11.19
C LEU A 66 5.30 -4.19 -10.87
N ARG A 67 6.19 -5.08 -11.32
CA ARG A 67 7.65 -4.94 -11.18
C ARG A 67 8.17 -3.60 -11.72
N ARG A 68 7.62 -3.12 -12.83
CA ARG A 68 8.00 -1.84 -13.45
C ARG A 68 7.44 -0.62 -12.73
N SER A 69 6.54 -0.84 -11.77
CA SER A 69 5.75 0.21 -11.12
C SER A 69 5.98 0.28 -9.61
N LEU A 70 6.74 -0.66 -9.05
CA LEU A 70 7.05 -0.78 -7.63
C LEU A 70 8.58 -0.69 -7.42
N ALA A 71 8.97 -0.24 -6.22
CA ALA A 71 10.33 -0.32 -5.77
C ALA A 71 10.83 -1.79 -5.75
N PRO A 72 12.13 -2.05 -5.98
CA PRO A 72 12.65 -3.40 -6.09
C PRO A 72 12.37 -4.30 -4.88
N ASP A 73 12.39 -3.73 -3.67
CA ASP A 73 12.17 -4.44 -2.43
C ASP A 73 10.69 -4.77 -2.18
N LEU A 74 9.78 -3.85 -2.52
CA LEU A 74 8.33 -4.11 -2.52
C LEU A 74 7.95 -5.19 -3.54
N TYR A 75 8.54 -5.14 -4.74
CA TYR A 75 8.32 -6.21 -5.71
C TYR A 75 8.90 -7.54 -5.23
N ALA A 76 10.10 -7.54 -4.62
CA ALA A 76 10.68 -8.75 -4.08
C ALA A 76 9.82 -9.34 -2.95
N GLU A 77 9.17 -8.51 -2.14
CA GLU A 77 8.18 -8.97 -1.17
C GLU A 77 6.97 -9.61 -1.84
N LEU A 78 6.36 -8.92 -2.81
CA LEU A 78 5.24 -9.46 -3.59
C LEU A 78 5.61 -10.81 -4.22
N GLU A 79 6.79 -10.92 -4.84
CA GLU A 79 7.27 -12.14 -5.50
C GLU A 79 7.51 -13.29 -4.51
N ARG A 80 7.97 -13.02 -3.29
CA ARG A 80 8.09 -14.05 -2.23
C ARG A 80 6.73 -14.59 -1.78
N LEU A 81 5.71 -13.73 -1.78
CA LEU A 81 4.36 -14.08 -1.33
C LEU A 81 3.53 -14.71 -2.46
N ALA A 82 3.70 -14.23 -3.69
CA ALA A 82 2.99 -14.71 -4.88
C ALA A 82 3.53 -16.08 -5.30
N ALA A 83 2.83 -17.15 -4.92
CA ALA A 83 3.17 -18.49 -5.35
C ALA A 83 2.79 -18.70 -6.83
N PRO A 84 3.66 -19.34 -7.64
CA PRO A 84 3.29 -19.75 -9.00
C PRO A 84 2.22 -20.84 -8.97
N PHE A 85 1.45 -20.94 -10.06
CA PHE A 85 0.50 -22.05 -10.26
C PHE A 85 1.22 -23.41 -10.28
N ALA A 86 0.56 -24.44 -9.77
CA ALA A 86 1.19 -25.74 -9.47
C ALA A 86 1.70 -26.53 -10.70
N GLY A 87 1.25 -26.21 -11.91
CA GLY A 87 1.61 -26.95 -13.12
C GLY A 87 1.35 -26.16 -14.40
N PRO A 88 1.52 -26.77 -15.59
CA PRO A 88 1.28 -26.13 -16.89
C PRO A 88 -0.21 -26.08 -17.29
N ASP A 89 -1.05 -26.93 -16.68
CA ASP A 89 -2.48 -27.04 -17.00
C ASP A 89 -3.30 -25.84 -16.50
N ALA A 90 -4.57 -25.72 -16.93
CA ALA A 90 -5.37 -24.59 -16.48
C ALA A 90 -5.67 -24.75 -14.97
N PRO A 91 -5.38 -23.72 -14.14
CA PRO A 91 -5.59 -23.78 -12.71
C PRO A 91 -7.07 -24.02 -12.40
N SER A 92 -7.34 -24.56 -11.21
CA SER A 92 -8.73 -24.68 -10.76
C SER A 92 -9.36 -23.29 -10.53
N MET A 93 -10.69 -23.19 -10.59
CA MET A 93 -11.38 -21.93 -10.24
C MET A 93 -11.03 -21.46 -8.81
N ALA A 94 -10.83 -22.39 -7.88
CA ALA A 94 -10.45 -22.06 -6.50
C ALA A 94 -9.03 -21.47 -6.43
N GLU A 95 -8.08 -22.07 -7.14
CA GLU A 95 -6.70 -21.59 -7.24
C GLU A 95 -6.65 -20.18 -7.84
N LEU A 96 -7.38 -19.94 -8.94
CA LEU A 96 -7.47 -18.62 -9.56
C LEU A 96 -8.01 -17.55 -8.59
N ARG A 97 -9.06 -17.88 -7.82
CA ARG A 97 -9.64 -16.93 -6.84
C ARG A 97 -8.67 -16.62 -5.72
N ILE A 98 -7.94 -17.61 -5.21
CA ILE A 98 -6.96 -17.42 -4.12
C ILE A 98 -5.82 -16.50 -4.59
N VAL A 99 -5.22 -16.77 -5.75
CA VAL A 99 -4.08 -15.97 -6.22
C VAL A 99 -4.48 -14.52 -6.56
N HIS A 100 -5.69 -14.33 -7.12
CA HIS A 100 -6.20 -12.97 -7.37
C HIS A 100 -6.52 -12.24 -6.07
N ALA A 101 -7.17 -12.90 -5.11
CA ALA A 101 -7.45 -12.31 -3.80
C ALA A 101 -6.19 -11.93 -3.04
N GLN A 102 -5.14 -12.77 -3.12
CA GLN A 102 -3.83 -12.45 -2.55
C GLN A 102 -3.25 -11.18 -3.16
N LEU A 103 -3.26 -11.07 -4.50
CA LEU A 103 -2.72 -9.91 -5.18
C LEU A 103 -3.51 -8.63 -4.87
N VAL A 104 -4.84 -8.69 -4.90
CA VAL A 104 -5.72 -7.58 -4.55
C VAL A 104 -5.47 -7.14 -3.10
N GLY A 105 -5.46 -8.09 -2.16
CA GLY A 105 -5.27 -7.81 -0.75
C GLY A 105 -3.90 -7.19 -0.45
N TRP A 106 -2.82 -7.69 -1.09
CA TRP A 106 -1.48 -7.12 -0.93
C TRP A 106 -1.42 -5.67 -1.47
N LEU A 107 -2.01 -5.41 -2.64
CA LEU A 107 -2.07 -4.06 -3.21
C LEU A 107 -2.90 -3.10 -2.35
N GLU A 108 -4.03 -3.56 -1.79
CA GLU A 108 -4.84 -2.76 -0.87
C GLU A 108 -4.09 -2.47 0.44
N GLY A 109 -3.33 -3.44 0.95
CA GLY A 109 -2.44 -3.28 2.11
C GLY A 109 -1.34 -2.25 1.88
N LEU A 110 -0.67 -2.30 0.72
CA LEU A 110 0.33 -1.32 0.30
C LEU A 110 -0.25 0.11 0.33
N TRP A 111 -1.42 0.32 -0.27
CA TRP A 111 -2.07 1.64 -0.28
C TRP A 111 -2.60 2.06 1.10
N GLY A 112 -3.00 1.11 1.95
CA GLY A 112 -3.33 1.37 3.34
C GLY A 112 -2.13 1.90 4.12
N GLY A 113 -0.98 1.21 4.04
CA GLY A 113 0.25 1.60 4.72
C GLY A 113 0.80 2.94 4.25
N ILE A 114 0.81 3.19 2.94
CA ILE A 114 1.21 4.49 2.36
C ILE A 114 0.34 5.63 2.90
N ARG A 115 -0.99 5.46 2.95
CA ARG A 115 -1.88 6.51 3.49
C ARG A 115 -1.63 6.76 4.97
N LEU A 116 -1.44 5.71 5.76
CA LEU A 116 -1.17 5.82 7.19
C LEU A 116 0.10 6.63 7.45
N THR A 117 1.20 6.30 6.78
CA THR A 117 2.49 7.00 6.92
C THR A 117 2.43 8.46 6.47
N LEU A 118 1.67 8.77 5.40
CA LEU A 118 1.46 10.15 4.95
C LEU A 118 0.65 10.97 5.97
N THR A 119 -0.39 10.37 6.59
CA THR A 119 -1.20 11.06 7.60
C THR A 119 -0.51 11.22 8.95
N ALA A 120 0.45 10.36 9.28
CA ALA A 120 1.18 10.38 10.54
C ALA A 120 2.24 11.47 10.64
N ARG A 121 2.54 12.21 9.56
CA ARG A 121 3.54 13.28 9.58
C ARG A 121 3.02 14.49 10.39
N PRO A 122 3.63 14.86 11.52
CA PRO A 122 3.16 16.01 12.30
C PRO A 122 3.55 17.32 11.61
N GLY A 123 2.56 18.21 11.41
CA GLY A 123 2.71 19.60 10.98
C GLY A 123 1.53 20.05 10.10
N GLY A 124 0.79 21.12 10.37
CA GLY A 124 1.26 22.36 10.98
C GLY A 124 0.79 22.61 12.42
N ALA A 125 1.76 22.80 13.31
CA ALA A 125 1.56 23.65 14.46
C ALA A 125 1.46 25.09 13.95
N GLU A 126 0.29 25.70 14.06
CA GLU A 126 0.15 27.15 13.92
C GLU A 126 0.65 27.79 15.22
N ILE A 127 1.96 28.04 15.30
CA ILE A 127 2.50 29.02 16.25
C ILE A 127 2.15 30.39 15.67
N GLY A 128 0.94 30.86 15.97
CA GLY A 128 0.59 32.27 15.82
C GLY A 128 1.55 33.12 16.67
N PRO A 129 1.90 34.33 16.24
CA PRO A 129 2.83 35.18 16.99
C PRO A 129 2.32 35.41 18.42
N PRO A 130 3.22 35.52 19.42
CA PRO A 130 2.81 35.78 20.79
C PRO A 130 1.98 37.06 20.84
N ARG A 131 0.84 37.01 21.55
CA ARG A 131 0.05 38.23 21.84
C ARG A 131 0.97 39.26 22.52
N PRO A 132 0.94 40.53 22.10
CA PRO A 132 1.67 41.56 22.83
C PRO A 132 1.16 41.59 24.27
N VAL A 133 2.08 41.50 25.23
CA VAL A 133 1.81 41.85 26.62
C VAL A 133 1.45 43.32 26.63
N SER A 134 0.24 43.66 27.06
CA SER A 134 -0.08 45.03 27.43
C SER A 134 0.72 45.36 28.69
N ASP A 135 1.71 46.22 28.54
CA ASP A 135 2.39 46.87 29.65
C ASP A 135 1.48 47.99 30.16
N ASP A 136 0.59 47.65 31.09
CA ASP A 136 -0.07 48.63 31.96
C ASP A 136 0.90 48.92 33.11
N GLY A 137 1.60 50.05 33.05
CA GLY A 137 2.45 50.49 34.15
C GLY A 137 3.40 51.63 33.83
N ASP A 138 2.88 52.84 33.95
CA ASP A 138 3.51 53.92 34.73
C ASP A 138 5.02 54.13 34.57
N ASP A 139 5.42 55.17 33.83
CA ASP A 139 6.51 56.00 34.32
C ASP A 139 6.36 57.46 33.88
N GLY A 140 6.42 58.34 34.89
CA GLY A 140 6.26 59.76 34.74
C GLY A 140 7.42 60.38 33.96
N SER A 141 7.10 61.39 33.17
CA SER A 141 8.07 62.42 32.83
C SER A 141 7.38 63.77 32.71
N TYR A 142 7.65 64.56 33.75
CA TYR A 142 7.75 66.00 33.77
C TYR A 142 7.90 66.63 32.39
N LEU A 143 6.91 67.43 32.00
CA LEU A 143 7.05 68.87 31.69
C LEU A 143 5.66 69.52 31.76
#